data_AF-A0A1I2QSL1-F1
#
_entry.id   AF-A0A1I2QSL1-F1
#
_cell.length_a   1.000
_cell.length_b   1.000
_cell.length_c   1.000
_cell.angle_alpha   90.00
_cell.angle_beta   90.00
_cell.angle_gamma   90.00
#
_symmetry.space_group_name_H-M   'P 1'
#
loop_
_entity.id
_entity.type
_entity.pdbx_description
1 polymer ?
#
loop_
_entity_poly.entity_id
_entity_poly.type
_entity_poly.pdbx_seq_one_letter_code
_entity_poly.pdbx_strand_id
1 'polypeptide(L)'
;MAQESKNRISFSGRVKDELRKKDFTAYEKVINIGNVDSKDFKTRSFIRGRFLNSGSVTDPKKDYHLEFVCDDAVDADRISDGLGSFGLEPRIMDRNGHLVVYLKDAAQISDVLNLIGAVDGLMEFENVRILKEVSEKVNRRVNCETANLQRTVSAGIRQVADIELIERELGLRKIDPGLREIAEKRLEDPNASLTELAERLSEPIGKSGANHRMRKLASIADGIRKKIAEGV
;
A
#
# COMPACT_ATOMS: atom_id res chain seq x y z
N MET A 1 -1.51 -11.58 -34.01
CA MET A 1 -0.06 -11.84 -34.14
C MET A 1 0.84 -10.61 -33.99
N ALA A 2 0.35 -9.37 -33.97
CA ALA A 2 1.20 -8.17 -33.80
C ALA A 2 1.38 -7.71 -32.34
N GLN A 3 0.67 -8.31 -31.37
CA GLN A 3 0.69 -7.89 -29.96
C GLN A 3 1.75 -8.61 -29.11
N GLU A 4 2.30 -9.75 -29.57
CA GLU A 4 3.20 -10.60 -28.77
C GLU A 4 4.70 -10.25 -28.88
N SER A 5 5.10 -9.35 -29.80
CA SER A 5 6.52 -9.01 -30.00
C SER A 5 7.05 -7.87 -29.10
N LYS A 6 6.17 -7.14 -28.40
CA LYS A 6 6.58 -6.02 -27.51
C LYS A 6 7.22 -6.49 -26.19
N ASN A 7 7.26 -7.78 -25.91
CA ASN A 7 7.65 -8.33 -24.60
C ASN A 7 9.15 -8.69 -24.45
N ARG A 8 10.02 -8.31 -25.40
CA ARG A 8 11.48 -8.62 -25.34
C ARG A 8 12.37 -7.47 -24.87
N ILE A 9 11.89 -6.23 -24.88
CA ILE A 9 12.70 -5.05 -24.54
C ILE A 9 12.35 -4.64 -23.10
N SER A 10 13.37 -4.47 -22.24
CA SER A 10 13.18 -4.01 -20.86
C SER A 10 12.56 -2.61 -20.81
N PHE A 11 11.97 -2.23 -19.67
CA PHE A 11 11.46 -0.87 -19.47
C PHE A 11 12.53 0.19 -19.77
N SER A 12 13.73 0.05 -19.18
CA SER A 12 14.87 0.91 -19.51
C SER A 12 15.21 0.93 -21.01
N GLY A 13 15.12 -0.21 -21.69
CA GLY A 13 15.38 -0.30 -23.13
C GLY A 13 14.37 0.53 -23.94
N ARG A 14 13.09 0.45 -23.59
CA ARG A 14 12.03 1.27 -24.23
C ARG A 14 12.24 2.76 -24.00
N VAL A 15 12.62 3.15 -22.77
CA VAL A 15 12.96 4.55 -22.45
C VAL A 15 14.13 5.02 -23.31
N LYS A 16 15.21 4.23 -23.44
CA LYS A 16 16.36 4.58 -24.29
C LYS A 16 15.98 4.67 -25.77
N ASP A 17 15.13 3.77 -26.26
CA ASP A 17 14.68 3.80 -27.64
C ASP A 17 13.78 5.01 -27.95
N GLU A 18 12.96 5.44 -26.99
CA GLU A 18 12.22 6.70 -27.07
C GLU A 18 13.19 7.89 -27.19
N LEU A 19 14.18 7.95 -26.29
CA LEU A 19 15.17 9.02 -26.28
C LEU A 19 16.05 9.03 -27.53
N ARG A 20 16.33 7.89 -28.17
CA ARG A 20 17.11 7.84 -29.42
C ARG A 20 16.34 8.36 -30.63
N LYS A 21 15.01 8.26 -30.63
CA LYS A 21 14.15 8.75 -31.72
C LYS A 21 13.93 10.26 -31.68
N LYS A 22 14.18 10.89 -30.54
CA LYS A 22 14.02 12.34 -30.36
C LYS A 22 15.31 13.04 -30.71
N ASP A 23 15.33 13.77 -31.82
CA ASP A 23 16.45 14.63 -32.17
C ASP A 23 16.42 15.89 -31.30
N PHE A 24 17.16 15.89 -30.19
CA PHE A 24 17.22 17.03 -29.27
C PHE A 24 18.18 18.13 -29.75
N THR A 25 18.76 18.00 -30.95
CA THR A 25 19.51 19.08 -31.59
C THR A 25 18.62 19.99 -32.45
N ALA A 26 17.40 19.55 -32.78
CA ALA A 26 16.37 20.45 -33.27
C ALA A 26 15.77 21.20 -32.07
N TYR A 27 15.75 22.53 -32.16
CA TYR A 27 15.10 23.46 -31.22
C TYR A 27 13.56 23.31 -31.25
N GLU A 28 13.03 22.09 -31.37
CA GLU A 28 11.60 21.83 -31.45
C GLU A 28 11.01 21.86 -30.05
N LYS A 29 10.46 23.04 -29.72
CA LYS A 29 9.36 23.29 -28.78
C LYS A 29 9.22 22.21 -27.71
N VAL A 30 10.15 22.24 -26.75
CA VAL A 30 9.83 21.84 -25.37
C VAL A 30 8.51 22.55 -25.03
N ILE A 31 7.53 21.83 -24.49
CA ILE A 31 6.29 22.43 -23.96
C ILE A 31 6.74 23.64 -23.14
N ASN A 32 6.37 24.84 -23.59
CA ASN A 32 6.99 26.09 -23.18
C ASN A 32 6.51 26.44 -21.77
N ILE A 33 7.10 25.78 -20.76
CA ILE A 33 6.94 26.08 -19.35
C ILE A 33 8.13 26.96 -18.95
N GLY A 34 8.07 28.24 -19.36
CA GLY A 34 9.00 29.29 -18.92
C GLY A 34 10.40 29.27 -19.55
N ASN A 35 11.09 30.41 -19.42
CA ASN A 35 12.48 30.61 -19.85
C ASN A 35 13.38 29.48 -19.34
N VAL A 36 13.73 28.54 -20.19
CA VAL A 36 14.77 27.55 -19.90
C VAL A 36 16.10 28.27 -19.96
N ASP A 37 16.75 28.48 -18.81
CA ASP A 37 18.09 29.04 -18.77
C ASP A 37 19.04 28.17 -19.61
N SER A 38 19.95 28.80 -20.34
CA SER A 38 20.96 28.13 -21.16
C SER A 38 21.78 27.09 -20.38
N LYS A 39 21.94 27.31 -19.07
CA LYS A 39 22.59 26.38 -18.13
C LYS A 39 21.75 25.12 -17.91
N ASP A 40 20.43 25.26 -17.75
CA ASP A 40 19.51 24.14 -17.55
C ASP A 40 19.47 23.23 -18.79
N PHE A 41 19.51 23.82 -19.99
CA PHE A 41 19.58 23.06 -21.23
C PHE A 41 20.83 22.17 -21.29
N LYS A 42 22.01 22.74 -20.98
CA LYS A 42 23.28 21.99 -20.99
C LYS A 42 23.26 20.85 -19.98
N THR A 43 22.79 21.11 -18.75
CA THR A 43 22.72 20.06 -17.72
C THR A 43 21.71 18.98 -18.09
N ARG A 44 20.54 19.33 -18.64
CA ARG A 44 19.56 18.35 -19.17
C ARG A 44 20.15 17.47 -20.26
N SER A 45 20.81 18.06 -21.25
CA SER A 45 21.48 17.32 -22.32
C SER A 45 22.59 16.41 -21.78
N PHE A 46 23.36 16.87 -20.79
CA PHE A 46 24.38 16.06 -20.11
C PHE A 46 23.76 14.84 -19.42
N ILE A 47 22.74 15.03 -18.58
CA ILE A 47 22.09 13.93 -17.85
C ILE A 47 21.44 12.93 -18.81
N ARG A 48 20.77 13.40 -19.86
CA ARG A 48 20.21 12.52 -20.90
C ARG A 48 21.30 11.71 -21.61
N GLY A 49 22.41 12.36 -21.96
CA GLY A 49 23.56 11.69 -22.59
C GLY A 49 24.13 10.60 -21.69
N ARG A 50 24.32 10.90 -20.39
CA ARG A 50 24.73 9.89 -19.40
C ARG A 50 23.69 8.78 -19.26
N PHE A 51 22.39 9.08 -19.26
CA PHE A 51 21.35 8.06 -19.17
C PHE A 51 21.39 7.09 -20.37
N LEU A 52 21.56 7.62 -21.59
CA LEU A 52 21.68 6.80 -22.80
C LEU A 52 22.89 5.87 -22.73
N ASN A 53 24.04 6.39 -22.28
CA ASN A 53 25.32 5.67 -22.25
C ASN A 53 25.40 4.66 -21.10
N SER A 54 25.21 5.11 -19.86
CA SER A 54 25.46 4.31 -18.65
C SER A 54 24.29 4.29 -17.65
N GLY A 55 23.17 4.93 -18.00
CA GLY A 55 21.97 4.92 -17.17
C GLY A 55 21.09 3.70 -17.37
N SER A 56 20.30 3.36 -16.36
CA SER A 56 19.20 2.42 -16.47
C SER A 56 18.09 2.72 -15.46
N VAL A 57 16.88 2.27 -15.77
CA VAL A 57 15.72 2.35 -14.86
C VAL A 57 15.03 1.00 -14.78
N THR A 58 14.85 0.51 -13.57
CA THR A 58 14.16 -0.76 -13.29
C THR A 58 12.70 -0.65 -13.70
N ASP A 59 12.12 -1.77 -14.17
CA ASP A 59 10.68 -1.84 -14.45
C ASP A 59 9.90 -1.47 -13.18
N PRO A 60 9.06 -0.41 -13.21
CA PRO A 60 8.35 0.07 -12.02
C PRO A 60 7.40 -0.96 -11.43
N LYS A 61 7.04 -2.02 -12.17
CA LYS A 61 6.26 -3.15 -11.64
C LYS A 61 7.09 -3.95 -10.62
N LYS A 62 8.41 -4.03 -10.81
CA LYS A 62 9.34 -4.74 -9.93
C LYS A 62 9.77 -3.86 -8.76
N ASP A 63 10.49 -2.78 -9.04
CA ASP A 63 11.08 -1.91 -8.02
C ASP A 63 11.31 -0.49 -8.55
N TYR A 64 11.48 0.47 -7.65
CA TYR A 64 11.86 1.85 -7.96
C TYR A 64 13.37 2.00 -7.83
N HIS A 65 14.05 1.98 -8.96
CA HIS A 65 15.49 2.18 -9.01
C HIS A 65 15.90 2.76 -10.36
N LEU A 66 16.56 3.90 -10.33
CA LEU A 66 17.24 4.51 -11.47
C LEU A 66 18.70 4.66 -11.11
N GLU A 67 19.61 4.27 -12.00
CA GLU A 67 21.05 4.32 -11.75
C GLU A 67 21.85 4.77 -12.96
N PHE A 68 23.05 5.28 -12.70
CA PHE A 68 24.10 5.59 -13.66
C PHE A 68 25.39 4.91 -13.21
N VAL A 69 25.96 4.05 -14.06
CA VAL A 69 27.30 3.51 -13.82
C VAL A 69 28.32 4.59 -14.17
N CYS A 70 29.23 4.88 -13.23
CA CYS A 70 30.20 5.95 -13.32
C CYS A 70 31.57 5.40 -13.71
N ASP A 71 32.33 6.21 -14.43
CA ASP A 71 33.66 5.83 -14.90
C ASP A 71 34.70 5.95 -13.76
N ASP A 72 34.59 7.01 -12.95
CA ASP A 72 35.40 7.29 -11.78
C ASP A 72 34.63 8.17 -10.77
N ALA A 73 35.29 8.57 -9.67
CA ALA A 73 34.68 9.41 -8.64
C ALA A 73 34.32 10.81 -9.15
N VAL A 74 35.09 11.37 -10.08
CA VAL A 74 34.84 12.70 -10.64
C VAL A 74 33.58 12.67 -11.51
N ASP A 75 33.39 11.61 -12.30
CA ASP A 75 32.17 11.40 -13.06
C ASP A 75 30.95 11.19 -12.15
N ALA A 76 31.10 10.43 -11.06
CA ALA A 76 30.03 10.24 -10.07
C ALA A 76 29.59 11.57 -9.44
N ASP A 77 30.54 12.40 -9.00
CA ASP A 77 30.27 13.72 -8.43
C ASP A 77 29.59 14.65 -9.46
N ARG A 78 30.06 14.65 -10.72
CA ARG A 78 29.46 15.46 -11.79
C ARG A 78 28.01 15.07 -12.11
N ILE A 79 27.70 13.77 -12.12
CA ILE A 79 26.32 13.30 -12.31
C ILE A 79 25.48 13.69 -11.10
N SER A 80 26.01 13.49 -9.88
CA SER A 80 25.35 13.86 -8.63
C SER A 80 25.00 15.34 -8.57
N ASP A 81 25.96 16.22 -8.86
CA ASP A 81 25.76 17.68 -8.90
C ASP A 81 24.78 18.11 -10.00
N GLY A 82 24.85 17.47 -11.17
CA GLY A 82 23.94 17.72 -12.27
C GLY A 82 22.48 17.43 -11.89
N LEU A 83 22.23 16.28 -11.24
CA LEU A 83 20.92 15.93 -10.71
C LEU A 83 20.53 16.85 -9.54
N GLY A 84 21.46 17.14 -8.62
CA GLY A 84 21.27 18.01 -7.47
C GLY A 84 20.87 19.44 -7.83
N SER A 85 21.35 19.94 -8.97
CA SER A 85 20.96 21.26 -9.50
C SER A 85 19.46 21.37 -9.85
N PHE A 86 18.77 20.24 -10.03
CA PHE A 86 17.32 20.16 -10.21
C PHE A 86 16.56 19.78 -8.94
N GLY A 87 17.20 19.83 -7.76
CA GLY A 87 16.59 19.50 -6.46
C GLY A 87 16.45 17.99 -6.20
N LEU A 88 17.14 17.16 -6.97
CA LEU A 88 17.17 15.71 -6.77
C LEU A 88 18.26 15.34 -5.75
N GLU A 89 18.07 14.23 -5.05
CA GLU A 89 18.96 13.74 -3.99
C GLU A 89 19.53 12.36 -4.35
N PRO A 90 20.39 12.27 -5.38
CA PRO A 90 21.02 11.01 -5.74
C PRO A 90 21.97 10.53 -4.66
N ARG A 91 22.17 9.21 -4.58
CA ARG A 91 23.16 8.58 -3.71
C ARG A 91 24.24 7.92 -4.54
N ILE A 92 25.45 7.87 -4.00
CA ILE A 92 26.60 7.18 -4.61
C ILE A 92 26.85 5.89 -3.84
N MET A 93 27.07 4.78 -4.54
CA MET A 93 27.52 3.52 -3.96
C MET A 93 28.60 2.85 -4.81
N ASP A 94 29.43 2.02 -4.18
CA ASP A 94 30.29 1.07 -4.89
C ASP A 94 29.51 -0.23 -5.17
N ARG A 95 29.53 -0.67 -6.42
CA ARG A 95 28.97 -1.95 -6.86
C ARG A 95 29.99 -2.67 -7.75
N ASN A 96 30.56 -3.76 -7.23
CA ASN A 96 31.53 -4.61 -7.92
C ASN A 96 32.75 -3.82 -8.46
N GLY A 97 33.23 -2.82 -7.71
CA GLY A 97 34.37 -1.99 -8.10
C GLY A 97 34.01 -0.87 -9.07
N HIS A 98 32.73 -0.62 -9.31
CA HIS A 98 32.24 0.53 -10.07
C HIS A 98 31.43 1.45 -9.17
N LEU A 99 31.64 2.76 -9.31
CA LEU A 99 30.78 3.74 -8.65
C LEU A 99 29.44 3.85 -9.40
N VAL A 100 28.35 3.93 -8.65
CA VAL A 100 27.00 4.02 -9.18
C VAL A 100 26.27 5.15 -8.49
N VAL A 101 25.78 6.12 -9.27
CA VAL A 101 24.88 7.17 -8.82
C VAL A 101 23.45 6.67 -9.02
N TYR A 102 22.61 6.69 -7.98
CA TYR A 102 21.27 6.11 -8.05
C TYR A 102 20.21 6.88 -7.27
N LEU A 103 18.95 6.66 -7.66
CA LEU A 103 17.73 7.16 -7.04
C LEU A 103 16.78 5.99 -6.78
N LYS A 104 16.16 5.96 -5.60
CA LYS A 104 15.13 4.98 -5.22
C LYS A 104 13.75 5.58 -5.00
N ASP A 105 13.67 6.89 -4.82
CA ASP A 105 12.40 7.57 -4.63
C ASP A 105 11.65 7.67 -5.98
N ALA A 106 10.38 7.23 -5.99
CA ALA A 106 9.59 7.17 -7.21
C ALA A 106 9.31 8.57 -7.80
N ALA A 107 9.14 9.60 -6.96
CA ALA A 107 8.92 10.97 -7.44
C ALA A 107 10.19 11.51 -8.10
N GLN A 108 11.35 11.30 -7.47
CA GLN A 108 12.63 11.72 -8.06
C GLN A 108 12.96 10.98 -9.37
N ILE A 109 12.62 9.69 -9.48
CA ILE A 109 12.77 8.95 -10.74
C ILE A 109 11.86 9.52 -11.83
N SER A 110 10.62 9.86 -11.47
CA SER A 110 9.66 10.54 -12.35
C SER A 110 10.20 11.88 -12.86
N ASP A 111 10.76 12.68 -11.95
CA ASP A 111 11.41 13.96 -12.28
C ASP A 111 12.59 13.78 -13.22
N VAL A 112 13.41 12.73 -13.06
CA VAL A 112 14.50 12.41 -14.01
C VAL A 112 13.96 12.02 -15.38
N LEU A 113 12.93 11.17 -15.46
CA LEU A 113 12.32 10.80 -16.75
C LEU A 113 11.75 12.02 -17.47
N ASN A 114 11.12 12.94 -16.73
CA ASN A 114 10.68 14.22 -17.23
C ASN A 114 11.86 15.10 -17.70
N LEU A 115 12.90 15.21 -16.88
CA LEU A 115 14.10 16.01 -17.13
C LEU A 115 14.81 15.61 -18.43
N ILE A 116 14.92 14.31 -18.70
CA ILE A 116 15.56 13.78 -19.91
C ILE A 116 14.62 13.72 -21.11
N GLY A 117 13.33 14.02 -20.92
CA GLY A 117 12.32 14.07 -21.97
C GLY A 117 11.81 12.69 -22.42
N ALA A 118 11.81 11.69 -21.55
CA ALA A 118 11.22 10.38 -21.77
C ALA A 118 9.72 10.38 -21.38
N VAL A 119 8.89 10.96 -22.24
CA VAL A 119 7.45 11.19 -22.01
C VAL A 119 6.68 9.88 -21.96
N ASP A 120 6.91 8.98 -22.91
CA ASP A 120 6.20 7.68 -22.94
C ASP A 120 6.65 6.82 -21.75
N GLY A 121 7.96 6.80 -21.47
CA GLY A 121 8.52 6.16 -20.29
C GLY A 121 7.95 6.69 -18.97
N LEU A 122 7.86 8.01 -18.83
CA LEU A 122 7.27 8.70 -17.68
C LEU A 122 5.81 8.31 -17.49
N MET A 123 4.99 8.32 -18.55
CA MET A 123 3.58 7.95 -18.47
C MET A 123 3.38 6.48 -18.09
N GLU A 124 4.19 5.57 -18.65
CA GLU A 124 4.18 4.16 -18.25
C GLU A 124 4.57 4.01 -16.77
N PHE A 125 5.58 4.76 -16.31
CA PHE A 125 6.03 4.75 -14.91
C PHE A 125 4.95 5.22 -13.94
N GLU A 126 4.34 6.38 -14.21
CA GLU A 126 3.29 6.96 -13.37
C GLU A 126 2.03 6.09 -13.32
N ASN A 127 1.63 5.48 -14.45
CA ASN A 127 0.52 4.53 -14.47
C ASN A 127 0.75 3.36 -13.50
N VAL A 128 1.96 2.80 -13.47
CA VAL A 128 2.28 1.71 -12.54
C VAL A 128 2.34 2.20 -11.10
N ARG A 129 2.89 3.39 -10.85
CA ARG A 129 2.96 4.00 -9.53
C ARG A 129 1.58 4.23 -8.93
N ILE A 130 0.66 4.82 -9.68
CA ILE A 130 -0.73 5.04 -9.27
C ILE A 130 -1.42 3.71 -8.95
N LEU A 131 -1.27 2.69 -9.81
CA LEU A 131 -1.87 1.39 -9.59
C LEU A 131 -1.34 0.68 -8.34
N LYS A 132 -0.03 0.80 -8.06
CA LYS A 132 0.57 0.27 -6.81
C LYS A 132 -0.02 0.96 -5.58
N GLU A 133 -0.09 2.28 -5.58
CA GLU A 133 -0.66 3.05 -4.45
C GLU A 133 -2.12 2.68 -4.20
N VAL A 134 -2.94 2.59 -5.25
CA VAL A 134 -4.34 2.18 -5.14
C VAL A 134 -4.45 0.75 -4.59
N SER A 135 -3.63 -0.18 -5.10
CA SER A 135 -3.64 -1.58 -4.67
C SER A 135 -3.23 -1.72 -3.19
N GLU A 136 -2.20 -1.00 -2.75
CA GLU A 136 -1.77 -1.00 -1.35
C GLU A 136 -2.85 -0.47 -0.41
N LYS A 137 -3.53 0.61 -0.80
CA LYS A 137 -4.65 1.18 -0.05
C LYS A 137 -5.81 0.20 0.06
N VAL A 138 -6.17 -0.48 -1.03
CA VAL A 138 -7.21 -1.52 -1.03
C VAL A 138 -6.79 -2.70 -0.15
N ASN A 139 -5.57 -3.20 -0.29
CA ASN A 139 -5.05 -4.31 0.50
C ASN A 139 -5.09 -4.01 2.00
N ARG A 140 -4.67 -2.80 2.41
CA ARG A 140 -4.76 -2.37 3.83
C ARG A 140 -6.20 -2.33 4.32
N ARG A 141 -7.13 -1.83 3.50
CA ARG A 141 -8.55 -1.77 3.86
C ARG A 141 -9.16 -3.17 4.01
N VAL A 142 -8.96 -4.04 3.02
CA VAL A 142 -9.47 -5.42 3.04
C VAL A 142 -8.89 -6.17 4.24
N ASN A 143 -7.59 -6.08 4.49
CA ASN A 143 -6.98 -6.73 5.66
C ASN A 143 -7.58 -6.26 6.98
N CYS A 144 -7.89 -4.96 7.11
CA CYS A 144 -8.55 -4.42 8.29
C CYS A 144 -9.98 -4.97 8.44
N GLU A 145 -10.76 -4.98 7.35
CA GLU A 145 -12.12 -5.51 7.35
C GLU A 145 -12.15 -7.01 7.67
N THR A 146 -11.27 -7.82 7.06
CA THR A 146 -11.11 -9.25 7.34
C THR A 146 -10.73 -9.50 8.81
N ALA A 147 -9.76 -8.75 9.36
CA ALA A 147 -9.38 -8.88 10.76
C ALA A 147 -10.52 -8.50 11.73
N ASN A 148 -11.35 -7.51 11.36
CA ASN A 148 -12.53 -7.12 12.14
C ASN A 148 -13.62 -8.20 12.11
N LEU A 149 -13.88 -8.78 10.93
CA LEU A 149 -14.82 -9.90 10.77
C LEU A 149 -14.35 -11.12 11.57
N GLN A 150 -13.08 -11.51 11.47
CA GLN A 150 -12.54 -12.66 12.19
C GLN A 150 -12.65 -12.50 13.71
N ARG A 151 -12.37 -11.29 14.25
CA ARG A 151 -12.57 -10.98 15.67
C ARG A 151 -14.03 -11.07 16.08
N THR A 152 -14.94 -10.61 15.22
CA THR A 152 -16.38 -10.63 15.47
C THR A 152 -16.90 -12.06 15.52
N VAL A 153 -16.57 -12.89 14.52
CA VAL A 153 -16.95 -14.31 14.47
C VAL A 153 -16.38 -15.08 15.66
N SER A 154 -15.09 -14.89 15.97
CA SER A 154 -14.46 -15.57 17.11
C SER A 154 -15.05 -15.15 18.46
N ALA A 155 -15.50 -13.91 18.59
CA ALA A 155 -16.23 -13.45 19.77
C ALA A 155 -17.65 -14.03 19.82
N GLY A 156 -18.35 -14.10 18.68
CA GLY A 156 -19.67 -14.70 18.55
C GLY A 156 -19.71 -16.16 19.01
N ILE A 157 -18.77 -16.98 18.54
CA ILE A 157 -18.64 -18.40 18.94
C ILE A 157 -18.49 -18.53 20.48
N ARG A 158 -17.61 -17.72 21.09
CA ARG A 158 -17.43 -17.74 22.56
C ARG A 158 -18.69 -17.30 23.29
N GLN A 159 -19.36 -16.25 22.82
CA GLN A 159 -20.60 -15.75 23.40
C GLN A 159 -21.72 -16.79 23.32
N VAL A 160 -21.86 -17.49 22.20
CA VAL A 160 -22.82 -18.59 22.05
C VAL A 160 -22.54 -19.69 23.08
N ALA A 161 -21.29 -20.13 23.22
CA ALA A 161 -20.93 -21.15 24.21
C ALA A 161 -21.22 -20.70 25.66
N ASP A 162 -20.98 -19.43 25.99
CA ASP A 162 -21.35 -18.85 27.30
C ASP A 162 -22.87 -18.88 27.51
N ILE A 163 -23.64 -18.49 26.50
CA ILE A 163 -25.11 -18.44 26.57
C ILE A 163 -25.71 -19.84 26.69
N GLU A 164 -25.23 -20.82 25.92
CA GLU A 164 -25.68 -22.21 25.98
C GLU A 164 -25.39 -22.85 27.35
N LEU A 165 -24.24 -22.51 27.97
CA LEU A 165 -23.94 -22.92 29.34
C LEU A 165 -24.95 -22.34 30.34
N ILE A 166 -25.28 -21.05 30.21
CA ILE A 166 -26.28 -20.40 31.07
C ILE A 166 -27.66 -21.05 30.90
N GLU A 167 -28.08 -21.30 29.66
CA GLU A 167 -29.37 -21.95 29.38
C GLU A 167 -29.45 -23.34 30.02
N ARG A 168 -28.40 -24.14 29.90
CA ARG A 168 -28.37 -25.51 30.44
C ARG A 168 -28.40 -25.56 31.97
N GLU A 169 -27.61 -24.72 32.64
CA GLU A 169 -27.40 -24.83 34.11
C GLU A 169 -28.36 -23.94 34.91
N LEU A 170 -28.75 -22.79 34.36
CA LEU A 170 -29.58 -21.79 35.05
C LEU A 170 -30.96 -21.64 34.39
N GLY A 171 -30.97 -21.56 33.06
CA GLY A 171 -32.09 -21.16 32.21
C GLY A 171 -32.14 -19.64 31.98
N LEU A 172 -32.21 -19.21 30.72
CA LEU A 172 -32.23 -17.80 30.30
C LEU A 172 -33.49 -17.05 30.77
N ARG A 173 -34.56 -17.75 31.12
CA ARG A 173 -35.75 -17.11 31.73
C ARG A 173 -35.50 -16.60 33.15
N LYS A 174 -34.42 -17.02 33.81
CA LYS A 174 -34.06 -16.62 35.18
C LYS A 174 -33.09 -15.44 35.24
N ILE A 175 -32.57 -14.97 34.10
CA ILE A 175 -31.73 -13.76 34.04
C ILE A 175 -32.58 -12.53 33.67
N ASP A 176 -31.98 -11.35 33.84
CA ASP A 176 -32.60 -10.07 33.51
C ASP A 176 -33.15 -10.06 32.07
N PRO A 177 -34.36 -9.53 31.83
CA PRO A 177 -34.99 -9.54 30.51
C PRO A 177 -34.12 -8.96 29.38
N GLY A 178 -33.36 -7.89 29.67
CA GLY A 178 -32.47 -7.28 28.68
C GLY A 178 -31.25 -8.13 28.35
N LEU A 179 -30.77 -8.96 29.29
CA LEU A 179 -29.73 -9.95 29.05
C LEU A 179 -30.25 -11.17 28.29
N ARG A 180 -31.47 -11.61 28.61
CA ARG A 180 -32.14 -12.70 27.90
C ARG A 180 -32.32 -12.36 26.43
N GLU A 181 -32.87 -11.19 26.14
CA GLU A 181 -33.17 -10.77 24.78
C GLU A 181 -31.93 -10.74 23.89
N ILE A 182 -30.83 -10.15 24.36
CA ILE A 182 -29.60 -10.11 23.57
C ILE A 182 -28.94 -11.50 23.44
N ALA A 183 -29.13 -12.38 24.42
CA ALA A 183 -28.67 -13.76 24.34
C ALA A 183 -29.43 -14.53 23.26
N GLU A 184 -30.76 -14.39 23.22
CA GLU A 184 -31.62 -14.96 22.18
C GLU A 184 -31.20 -14.45 20.79
N LYS A 185 -30.98 -13.13 20.63
CA LYS A 185 -30.50 -12.57 19.35
C LYS A 185 -29.12 -13.08 18.93
N ARG A 186 -28.22 -13.33 19.87
CA ARG A 186 -26.90 -13.92 19.56
C ARG A 186 -26.99 -15.39 19.18
N LEU A 187 -27.91 -16.16 19.77
CA LEU A 187 -28.17 -17.54 19.35
C LEU A 187 -28.81 -17.60 17.96
N GLU A 188 -29.73 -16.66 17.65
CA GLU A 188 -30.33 -16.53 16.32
C GLU A 188 -29.28 -16.19 15.24
N ASP A 189 -28.33 -15.30 15.56
CA ASP A 189 -27.27 -14.87 14.63
C ASP A 189 -25.88 -14.84 15.31
N PRO A 190 -25.16 -15.98 15.29
CA PRO A 190 -23.82 -16.07 15.87
C PRO A 190 -22.77 -15.18 15.19
N ASN A 191 -22.99 -14.83 13.91
CA ASN A 191 -22.03 -14.11 13.08
C ASN A 191 -22.25 -12.59 13.10
N ALA A 192 -23.42 -12.12 13.52
CA ALA A 192 -23.73 -10.70 13.65
C ALA A 192 -22.70 -9.94 14.52
N SER A 193 -22.36 -8.73 14.10
CA SER A 193 -21.68 -7.77 14.95
C SER A 193 -22.54 -7.37 16.15
N LEU A 194 -21.90 -6.83 17.19
CA LEU A 194 -22.63 -6.30 18.35
C LEU A 194 -23.56 -5.14 17.97
N THR A 195 -23.24 -4.39 16.91
CA THR A 195 -24.11 -3.32 16.40
C THR A 195 -25.38 -3.90 15.81
N GLU A 196 -25.25 -4.89 14.91
CA GLU A 196 -26.40 -5.55 14.28
C GLU A 196 -27.29 -6.26 15.31
N LEU A 197 -26.70 -6.89 16.33
CA LEU A 197 -27.49 -7.45 17.44
C LEU A 197 -28.26 -6.37 18.20
N ALA A 198 -27.62 -5.23 18.47
CA ALA A 198 -28.20 -4.14 19.25
C ALA A 198 -29.39 -3.49 18.53
N GLU A 199 -29.31 -3.37 17.20
CA GLU A 199 -30.37 -2.82 16.35
C GLU A 199 -31.60 -3.74 16.24
N ARG A 200 -31.41 -5.05 16.44
CA ARG A 200 -32.47 -6.08 16.38
C ARG A 200 -33.17 -6.31 17.73
N LEU A 201 -32.79 -5.58 18.78
CA LEU A 201 -33.50 -5.61 20.06
C LEU A 201 -34.82 -4.86 19.93
N SER A 202 -35.80 -5.22 20.77
CA SER A 202 -37.10 -4.54 20.84
C SER A 202 -36.96 -3.05 21.17
N GLU A 203 -36.03 -2.70 22.05
CA GLU A 203 -35.55 -1.35 22.26
C GLU A 203 -34.08 -1.27 21.81
N PRO A 204 -33.80 -0.70 20.63
CA PRO A 204 -32.44 -0.62 20.11
C PRO A 204 -31.49 0.13 21.04
N ILE A 205 -30.28 -0.39 21.19
CA ILE A 205 -29.23 0.22 22.01
C ILE A 205 -27.96 0.47 21.18
N GLY A 206 -27.04 1.28 21.69
CA GLY A 206 -25.73 1.43 21.07
C GLY A 206 -24.84 0.19 21.25
N LYS A 207 -23.83 0.04 20.38
CA LYS A 207 -22.79 -1.02 20.46
C LYS A 207 -22.20 -1.20 21.86
N SER A 208 -21.96 -0.11 22.58
CA SER A 208 -21.42 -0.16 23.96
C SER A 208 -22.39 -0.84 24.92
N GLY A 209 -23.70 -0.55 24.80
CA GLY A 209 -24.75 -1.19 25.60
C GLY A 209 -24.83 -2.69 25.33
N ALA A 210 -24.81 -3.10 24.06
CA ALA A 210 -24.78 -4.51 23.68
C ALA A 210 -23.54 -5.23 24.20
N ASN A 211 -22.35 -4.60 24.07
CA ASN A 211 -21.11 -5.14 24.62
C ASN A 211 -21.18 -5.32 26.14
N HIS A 212 -21.76 -4.35 26.86
CA HIS A 212 -21.93 -4.44 28.31
C HIS A 212 -22.82 -5.62 28.72
N ARG A 213 -23.93 -5.82 28.02
CA ARG A 213 -24.82 -6.97 28.25
C ARG A 213 -24.11 -8.30 27.96
N MET A 214 -23.35 -8.39 26.86
CA MET A 214 -22.54 -9.59 26.56
C MET A 214 -21.47 -9.89 27.61
N ARG A 215 -20.81 -8.86 28.16
CA ARG A 215 -19.85 -9.03 29.26
C ARG A 215 -20.51 -9.53 30.54
N LYS A 216 -21.72 -9.08 30.83
CA LYS A 216 -22.50 -9.59 31.96
C LYS A 216 -22.84 -11.07 31.78
N LEU A 217 -23.28 -11.48 30.58
CA LEU A 217 -23.53 -12.88 30.25
C LEU A 217 -22.26 -13.73 30.45
N ALA A 218 -21.12 -13.30 29.90
CA ALA A 218 -19.84 -13.98 30.11
C ALA A 218 -19.49 -14.13 31.61
N SER A 219 -19.71 -13.08 32.42
CA SER A 219 -19.48 -13.14 33.87
C SER A 219 -20.40 -14.13 34.59
N ILE A 220 -21.65 -14.29 34.15
CA ILE A 220 -22.57 -15.30 34.69
C ILE A 220 -22.06 -16.70 34.34
N ALA A 221 -21.69 -16.92 33.07
CA ALA A 221 -21.13 -18.19 32.60
C ALA A 221 -19.85 -18.57 33.37
N ASP A 222 -18.95 -17.62 33.61
CA ASP A 222 -17.75 -17.85 34.42
C ASP A 222 -18.07 -18.23 35.88
N GLY A 223 -19.10 -17.62 36.47
CA GLY A 223 -19.61 -18.01 37.79
C GLY A 223 -20.12 -19.44 37.83
N ILE A 224 -20.80 -19.89 36.76
CA ILE A 224 -21.28 -21.27 36.61
C ILE A 224 -20.08 -22.23 36.49
N ARG A 225 -19.10 -21.92 35.63
CA ARG A 225 -17.88 -22.75 35.46
C ARG A 225 -17.13 -22.96 36.77
N LYS A 226 -16.99 -21.90 37.58
CA LYS A 226 -16.33 -21.99 38.90
C LYS A 226 -17.08 -22.91 39.85
N LYS A 227 -18.40 -22.78 39.95
CA LYS A 227 -19.23 -23.67 40.79
C LYS A 227 -19.14 -25.13 40.36
N ILE A 228 -19.10 -25.41 39.06
CA ILE A 228 -18.91 -26.76 38.55
C ILE A 228 -17.53 -27.30 38.95
N ALA A 229 -16.48 -26.47 38.85
CA ALA A 229 -15.12 -26.88 39.22
C ALA A 229 -14.92 -27.08 40.74
N GLU A 230 -15.65 -26.35 41.58
CA GLU A 230 -15.61 -26.44 43.05
C GLU A 230 -16.52 -27.56 43.60
N GLY A 231 -17.47 -28.06 42.79
CA GLY A 231 -18.45 -29.08 43.16
C GLY A 231 -18.11 -30.50 42.68
N VAL A 232 -16.88 -30.73 42.23
CA VAL A 232 -16.31 -32.04 41.82
C VAL A 232 -15.25 -32.47 42.83
#